data_AF-A0AAW7YP95-F1
#
_entry.id   AF-A0AAW7YP95-F1
#
_cell.length_a   1.000
_cell.length_b   1.000
_cell.length_c   1.000
_cell.angle_alpha   90.00
_cell.angle_beta   90.00
_cell.angle_gamma   90.00
#
_symmetry.space_group_name_H-M   'P 1'
#
loop_
_entity.id
_entity.type
_entity.pdbx_description
1 polymer ?
#
loop_
_entity_poly.entity_id
_entity_poly.type
_entity_poly.pdbx_seq_one_letter_code
_entity_poly.pdbx_strand_id
1 'polypeptide(L)'
;MNITLTLDVYFADGSTAKFSLSGIDGNGGLELNLISARDIDNNDIPLTKQGYETSGERNFSTGGNAAIEEYIAAANRWGVEVVSGTGGSGGRQQMNCDSNGKCIIIWIPN
;
A
#
# COMPACT_ATOMS: atom_id res chain seq x y z
N MET A 1 -28.34 -18.76 0.24
CA MET A 1 -28.04 -17.39 -0.22
C MET A 1 -26.79 -16.97 0.52
N ASN A 2 -25.69 -16.69 -0.19
CA ASN A 2 -24.48 -16.19 0.46
C ASN A 2 -24.57 -14.67 0.49
N ILE A 3 -24.42 -14.08 1.68
CA ILE A 3 -24.39 -12.64 1.87
C ILE A 3 -22.92 -12.29 2.08
N THR A 4 -22.37 -11.42 1.23
CA THR A 4 -21.03 -10.87 1.40
C THR A 4 -21.16 -9.48 1.99
N LEU A 5 -20.76 -9.30 3.25
CA LEU A 5 -20.67 -7.98 3.87
C LEU A 5 -19.29 -7.40 3.58
N THR A 6 -19.28 -6.17 3.04
CA THR A 6 -18.06 -5.39 2.82
C THR A 6 -18.12 -4.12 3.65
N LEU A 7 -17.02 -3.77 4.30
CA LEU A 7 -16.87 -2.57 5.11
C LEU A 7 -15.83 -1.66 4.46
N ASP A 8 -16.20 -0.41 4.23
CA ASP A 8 -15.27 0.66 3.86
C ASP A 8 -14.85 1.41 5.14
N VAL A 9 -13.55 1.48 5.37
CA VAL A 9 -12.93 2.12 6.54
C VAL A 9 -12.14 3.34 6.07
N TYR A 10 -12.38 4.47 6.72
CA TYR A 10 -11.71 5.73 6.47
C TYR A 10 -10.87 6.07 7.71
N PHE A 11 -9.57 6.26 7.52
CA PHE A 11 -8.65 6.58 8.60
C PHE A 11 -8.45 8.09 8.73
N ALA A 12 -8.02 8.54 9.91
CA ALA A 12 -7.82 9.96 10.20
C ALA A 12 -6.70 10.59 9.37
N ASP A 13 -5.77 9.78 8.86
CA ASP A 13 -4.70 10.19 7.96
C ASP A 13 -5.15 10.30 6.49
N GLY A 14 -6.45 10.12 6.20
CA GLY A 14 -7.02 10.20 4.85
C GLY A 14 -6.89 8.92 4.03
N SER A 15 -6.18 7.90 4.52
CA SER A 15 -6.13 6.60 3.86
C SER A 15 -7.48 5.86 3.97
N THR A 16 -7.68 4.88 3.10
CA THR A 16 -8.91 4.06 3.07
C THR A 16 -8.59 2.58 2.93
N ALA A 17 -9.44 1.73 3.51
CA ALA A 17 -9.34 0.29 3.35
C ALA A 17 -10.72 -0.34 3.21
N LYS A 18 -10.79 -1.42 2.44
CA LYS A 18 -11.99 -2.21 2.23
C LYS A 18 -11.79 -3.59 2.80
N PHE A 19 -12.70 -4.05 3.64
CA PHE A 19 -12.65 -5.38 4.26
C PHE A 19 -13.89 -6.20 3.90
N SER A 20 -13.75 -7.50 3.71
CA SER A 20 -14.87 -8.44 3.72
C SER A 20 -14.97 -9.09 5.09
N LEU A 21 -16.18 -9.23 5.62
CA LEU A 21 -16.45 -10.11 6.75
C LEU A 21 -16.39 -11.56 6.27
N SER A 22 -15.43 -12.34 6.76
CA SER A 22 -15.30 -13.77 6.44
C SER A 22 -15.97 -14.68 7.45
N GLY A 23 -16.20 -14.19 8.67
CA GLY A 23 -16.74 -15.00 9.75
C GLY A 23 -16.89 -14.22 11.06
N ILE A 24 -17.36 -14.95 12.06
CA ILE A 24 -17.37 -14.53 13.45
C ILE A 24 -16.73 -15.66 14.24
N ASP A 25 -15.73 -15.35 15.05
CA ASP A 25 -15.03 -16.34 15.87
C ASP A 25 -15.92 -16.86 17.02
N GLY A 26 -15.43 -17.86 17.74
CA GLY A 26 -16.16 -18.48 18.85
C GLY A 26 -16.46 -17.57 20.05
N ASN A 27 -15.85 -16.38 20.11
CA ASN A 27 -16.06 -15.36 21.14
C ASN A 27 -16.90 -14.17 20.64
N GLY A 28 -17.39 -14.21 19.40
CA GLY A 28 -18.14 -13.11 18.79
C GLY A 28 -17.26 -12.04 18.12
N GLY A 29 -15.94 -12.27 18.01
CA GLY A 29 -15.03 -11.40 17.28
C GLY A 29 -15.26 -11.50 15.76
N LEU A 30 -15.21 -10.37 15.06
CA LEU A 30 -15.38 -10.35 13.61
C LEU A 30 -14.08 -10.75 12.92
N GLU A 31 -14.15 -11.74 12.02
CA GLU A 31 -13.03 -12.09 11.14
C GLU A 31 -13.10 -11.27 9.87
N LEU A 32 -12.13 -10.37 9.69
CA LEU A 32 -12.08 -9.44 8.57
C LEU A 32 -10.90 -9.79 7.66
N ASN A 33 -11.17 -9.88 6.36
CA ASN A 33 -10.13 -9.97 5.33
C ASN A 33 -10.00 -8.65 4.60
N LEU A 34 -8.79 -8.11 4.55
CA LEU A 34 -8.50 -6.91 3.76
C LEU A 34 -8.59 -7.24 2.27
N ILE A 35 -9.39 -6.46 1.53
CA ILE A 35 -9.62 -6.61 0.08
C ILE A 35 -8.76 -5.62 -0.70
N SER A 36 -8.69 -4.37 -0.24
CA SER A 36 -7.91 -3.30 -0.87
C SER A 36 -7.61 -2.20 0.13
N ALA A 37 -6.51 -1.49 -0.06
CA ALA A 37 -6.20 -0.28 0.71
C ALA A 37 -5.61 0.79 -0.22
N ARG A 38 -5.84 2.05 0.14
CA ARG A 38 -5.27 3.22 -0.54
C ARG A 38 -4.74 4.21 0.47
N ASP A 39 -3.61 4.83 0.17
CA ASP A 39 -3.07 5.91 1.00
C ASP A 39 -3.77 7.26 0.73
N ILE A 40 -3.33 8.30 1.44
CA ILE A 40 -3.82 9.67 1.31
C ILE A 40 -3.66 10.25 -0.10
N ASP A 41 -2.67 9.78 -0.86
CA ASP A 41 -2.41 10.18 -2.24
C ASP A 41 -3.12 9.28 -3.27
N ASN A 42 -4.02 8.41 -2.80
CA ASN A 42 -4.81 7.48 -3.60
C ASN A 42 -3.97 6.45 -4.38
N ASN A 43 -2.76 6.12 -3.91
CA ASN A 43 -2.04 4.97 -4.42
C ASN A 43 -2.70 3.69 -3.92
N ASP A 44 -2.88 2.70 -4.80
CA ASP A 44 -3.24 1.35 -4.35
C ASP A 44 -2.07 0.74 -3.57
N ILE A 45 -2.36 0.26 -2.36
CA ILE A 45 -1.41 -0.44 -1.51
C ILE A 45 -1.49 -1.94 -1.84
N PRO A 46 -0.43 -2.54 -2.40
CA PRO A 46 -0.47 -3.95 -2.73
C PRO A 46 -0.66 -4.84 -1.49
N LEU A 47 -1.43 -5.91 -1.67
CA LEU A 47 -1.70 -6.92 -0.64
C LEU A 47 -0.96 -8.24 -0.91
N THR A 48 0.01 -8.21 -1.83
CA THR A 48 0.81 -9.36 -2.22
C THR A 48 2.24 -8.92 -2.51
N LYS A 49 3.17 -9.85 -2.35
CA LYS A 49 4.58 -9.64 -2.71
C LYS A 49 4.74 -9.17 -4.17
N GLN A 50 4.12 -9.87 -5.11
CA GLN A 50 4.19 -9.57 -6.54
C GLN A 50 3.69 -8.14 -6.86
N GLY A 51 2.68 -7.66 -6.14
CA GLY A 51 2.18 -6.30 -6.35
C GLY A 51 3.19 -5.22 -5.93
N TYR A 52 4.04 -5.48 -4.93
CA TYR A 52 5.16 -4.59 -4.58
C TYR A 52 6.37 -4.74 -5.52
N GLU A 53 6.56 -5.90 -6.15
CA GLU A 53 7.60 -6.12 -7.17
C GLU A 53 7.23 -5.56 -8.56
N THR A 54 6.04 -4.97 -8.70
CA THR A 54 5.57 -4.40 -9.96
C THR A 54 5.99 -2.94 -10.09
N SER A 55 6.90 -2.65 -11.01
CA SER A 55 7.30 -1.29 -11.36
C SER A 55 6.10 -0.42 -11.75
N GLY A 56 6.15 0.87 -11.42
CA GLY A 56 5.09 1.82 -11.77
C GLY A 56 5.22 3.16 -11.06
N GLU A 57 4.38 4.10 -11.47
CA GLU A 57 4.29 5.41 -10.83
C GLU A 57 3.53 5.34 -9.51
N ARG A 58 3.97 6.15 -8.56
CA ARG A 58 3.33 6.39 -7.27
C ARG A 58 3.34 7.88 -6.99
N ASN A 59 2.30 8.40 -6.35
CA ASN A 59 2.20 9.79 -5.99
C ASN A 59 2.37 9.96 -4.48
N PHE A 60 3.26 10.82 -4.03
CA PHE A 60 3.47 11.11 -2.60
C PHE A 60 3.37 12.61 -2.34
N SER A 61 2.50 13.30 -3.07
CA SER A 61 2.34 14.75 -3.00
C SER A 61 1.83 15.25 -1.64
N THR A 62 0.94 14.49 -1.00
CA THR A 62 0.23 14.87 0.21
C THR A 62 0.90 14.26 1.43
N GLY A 63 1.19 12.96 1.37
CA GLY A 63 1.85 12.24 2.45
C GLY A 63 3.36 12.48 2.53
N GLY A 64 3.98 12.97 1.46
CA GLY A 64 5.38 13.33 1.44
C GLY A 64 6.32 12.16 1.75
N ASN A 65 7.44 12.46 2.39
CA ASN A 65 8.44 11.45 2.73
C ASN A 65 7.93 10.41 3.73
N ALA A 66 7.03 10.79 4.65
CA ALA A 66 6.45 9.86 5.60
C ALA A 66 5.64 8.77 4.88
N ALA A 67 4.85 9.12 3.86
CA ALA A 67 4.13 8.13 3.07
C ALA A 67 5.07 7.22 2.24
N ILE A 68 6.21 7.73 1.78
CA ILE A 68 7.24 6.90 1.13
C ILE A 68 7.80 5.88 2.13
N GLU A 69 8.13 6.32 3.35
CA GLU A 69 8.65 5.44 4.41
C GLU A 69 7.62 4.37 4.82
N GLU A 70 6.35 4.73 4.96
CA GLU A 70 5.27 3.78 5.25
C GLU A 70 5.05 2.78 4.11
N TYR A 71 5.16 3.21 2.86
CA TYR A 71 5.11 2.32 1.69
C TYR A 71 6.27 1.32 1.70
N ILE A 72 7.50 1.79 1.97
CA ILE A 72 8.69 0.93 2.10
C ILE A 72 8.51 -0.06 3.26
N ALA A 73 8.01 0.40 4.41
CA ALA A 73 7.71 -0.46 5.55
C ALA A 73 6.66 -1.53 5.20
N ALA A 74 5.63 -1.18 4.44
CA ALA A 74 4.62 -2.13 3.97
C ALA A 74 5.20 -3.17 3.01
N ALA A 75 6.03 -2.77 2.05
CA ALA A 75 6.71 -3.67 1.13
C ALA A 75 7.65 -4.65 1.85
N ASN A 76 8.38 -4.15 2.85
CA ASN A 76 9.27 -4.96 3.70
C ASN A 76 8.51 -6.05 4.47
N ARG A 77 7.26 -5.79 4.92
CA ARG A 77 6.39 -6.82 5.54
C ARG A 77 6.09 -7.99 4.59
N TRP A 78 6.16 -7.76 3.27
CA TRP A 78 6.03 -8.79 2.24
C TRP A 78 7.37 -9.35 1.74
N GLY A 79 8.48 -8.95 2.37
CA GLY A 79 9.83 -9.40 1.99
C GLY A 79 10.32 -8.84 0.66
N VAL A 80 9.81 -7.68 0.24
CA VAL A 80 10.31 -6.92 -0.92
C VAL A 80 11.23 -5.83 -0.42
N GLU A 81 12.50 -5.86 -0.83
CA GLU A 81 13.47 -4.83 -0.46
C GLU A 81 13.24 -3.59 -1.33
N VAL A 82 12.71 -2.54 -0.72
CA VAL A 82 12.50 -1.25 -1.40
C VAL A 82 13.43 -0.21 -0.79
N VAL A 83 14.19 0.48 -1.64
CA VAL A 83 15.07 1.59 -1.22
C VAL A 83 14.63 2.89 -1.87
N SER A 84 14.82 4.00 -1.16
CA SER A 84 14.61 5.34 -1.71
C SER A 84 15.86 5.80 -2.46
N GLY A 85 15.72 6.11 -3.75
CA GLY A 85 16.73 6.74 -4.57
C GLY A 85 16.84 8.21 -4.22
N THR A 86 18.08 8.66 -4.02
CA THR A 86 18.42 10.00 -3.51
C THR A 86 17.69 11.12 -4.25
N GLY A 87 16.88 11.94 -3.56
CA GLY A 87 16.64 13.33 -3.95
C GLY A 87 15.24 13.79 -4.38
N GLY A 88 14.15 13.25 -3.84
CA GLY A 88 12.82 13.85 -4.01
C GLY A 88 12.10 14.06 -2.70
N SER A 89 11.84 15.31 -2.32
CA SER A 89 10.71 15.61 -1.42
C SER A 89 9.42 15.22 -2.13
N GLY A 90 8.45 14.65 -1.40
CA GLY A 90 7.08 14.32 -1.84
C GLY A 90 6.62 14.77 -3.24
N GLY A 91 6.04 13.85 -4.01
CA GLY A 91 5.58 14.10 -5.38
C GLY A 91 5.47 12.81 -6.17
N ARG A 92 5.44 12.90 -7.52
CA ARG A 92 5.43 11.70 -8.38
C ARG A 92 6.80 11.01 -8.32
N GLN A 93 6.77 9.72 -8.06
CA GLN A 93 7.94 8.86 -7.97
C GLN A 93 7.74 7.67 -8.91
N GLN A 94 8.83 7.24 -9.55
CA GLN A 94 8.90 6.01 -10.30
C GLN A 94 9.44 4.90 -9.41
N MET A 95 8.67 3.84 -9.19
CA MET A 95 9.18 2.61 -8.62
C MET A 95 9.69 1.70 -9.74
N ASN A 96 10.96 1.33 -9.67
CA ASN A 96 11.61 0.41 -10.60
C ASN A 96 12.08 -0.82 -9.84
N CYS A 97 11.53 -1.98 -10.19
CA CYS A 97 11.90 -3.27 -9.62
C CYS A 97 12.73 -4.08 -10.61
N ASP A 98 13.76 -4.77 -10.11
CA ASP A 98 14.57 -5.70 -10.88
C ASP A 98 14.01 -7.13 -10.83
N SER A 99 14.64 -8.05 -11.58
CA SER A 99 14.24 -9.46 -11.61
C SER A 99 14.50 -10.22 -10.29
N ASN A 100 15.18 -9.60 -9.32
CA ASN A 100 15.50 -10.19 -8.03
C ASN A 100 14.54 -9.73 -6.92
N GLY A 101 13.50 -8.96 -7.27
CA GLY A 101 12.54 -8.43 -6.30
C GLY A 101 13.09 -7.27 -5.48
N LYS A 102 14.14 -6.58 -5.96
CA LYS A 102 14.64 -5.35 -5.37
C LYS A 102 14.05 -4.16 -6.12
N CYS A 103 13.50 -3.21 -5.38
CA CYS A 103 12.89 -2.02 -5.96
C CYS A 103 13.57 -0.74 -5.49
N ILE A 104 13.66 0.23 -6.37
CA ILE A 104 14.10 1.59 -6.06
C ILE A 104 13.00 2.57 -6.41
N ILE A 105 12.70 3.50 -5.50
CA ILE A 105 11.80 4.62 -5.72
C ILE A 105 12.64 5.83 -6.12
N ILE A 106 12.41 6.40 -7.31
CA ILE A 106 13.18 7.51 -7.84
C ILE A 106 12.23 8.67 -8.17
N TRP A 107 12.63 9.89 -7.84
CA TRP A 107 11.85 11.07 -8.15
C TRP A 107 11.74 11.32 -9.65
N ILE A 108 10.53 11.66 -10.09
CA ILE A 108 10.26 12.09 -11.47
C ILE A 108 10.10 13.62 -11.44
N PRO A 109 10.98 14.38 -12.12
CA PRO A 109 10.75 15.79 -12.34
C PRO A 109 9.45 16.02 -13.12
N ASN A 110 8.67 17.01 -12.69
CA ASN A 110 7.54 17.52 -13.46
C ASN A 110 8.02 18.23 -14.75
#